data_AF-L9W323-F1
#
_entry.id   AF-L9W323-F1
#
_cell.length_a   1.000
_cell.length_b   1.000
_cell.length_c   1.000
_cell.angle_alpha   90.00
_cell.angle_beta   90.00
_cell.angle_gamma   90.00
#
_symmetry.space_group_name_H-M   'P 1'
#
loop_
_entity.id
_entity.type
_entity.pdbx_description
1 polymer ?
#
loop_
_entity_poly.entity_id
_entity_poly.type
_entity_poly.pdbx_seq_one_letter_code
_entity_poly.pdbx_strand_id
1 'polypeptide(L)'
;MTDDTTTTDESTAKRAVVLLSGGMDSATAAAEAHNRGYEIYALHTSYGQRTEDRELECARRLADELDAADFLRIETGHLAAIGASSLTDDDLEVADADMDSEEIPTSYVPFRNANLLAMAVSYAEANDCDAVFIGAHSEDFSGYPDCRPAFFEAFEQVVDVGTKPDTEISIEAPFVEWSKTDIAERGVDLEVPYEHTWSCYRENEPACGTCDACAFRLQAFQNIGVRDPITYAERPSYVGE
;
A
#
# COMPACT_ATOMS: atom_id res chain seq x y z
N MET A 1 28.39 -16.95 -46.43
CA MET A 1 27.42 -17.30 -45.37
C MET A 1 28.04 -16.80 -44.09
N THR A 2 27.80 -15.53 -43.81
CA THR A 2 28.12 -14.91 -42.52
C THR A 2 26.87 -15.09 -41.68
N ASP A 3 26.97 -15.93 -40.65
CA ASP A 3 25.94 -16.06 -39.62
C ASP A 3 25.83 -14.71 -38.91
N ASP A 4 24.66 -14.10 -39.06
CA ASP A 4 24.26 -12.89 -38.36
C ASP A 4 23.55 -13.36 -37.08
N THR A 5 24.33 -13.64 -36.05
CA THR A 5 23.79 -13.99 -34.73
C THR A 5 23.23 -12.72 -34.12
N THR A 6 21.92 -12.52 -34.30
CA THR A 6 21.16 -11.49 -33.60
C THR A 6 21.21 -11.82 -32.11
N THR A 7 22.08 -11.14 -31.38
CA THR A 7 22.06 -11.10 -29.91
C THR A 7 20.76 -10.41 -29.52
N THR A 8 19.75 -11.18 -29.10
CA THR A 8 18.63 -10.66 -28.35
C THR A 8 19.17 -10.05 -27.06
N ASP A 9 19.06 -8.73 -26.95
CA ASP A 9 19.26 -7.99 -25.72
C ASP A 9 18.14 -8.42 -24.76
N GLU A 10 18.40 -9.45 -23.95
CA GLU A 10 17.60 -9.73 -22.76
C GLU A 10 17.80 -8.53 -21.84
N SER A 11 16.95 -7.50 -22.00
CA SER A 11 16.84 -6.49 -20.97
C SER A 11 16.44 -7.22 -19.70
N THR A 12 17.34 -7.27 -18.71
CA THR A 12 17.03 -7.74 -17.37
C THR A 12 16.02 -6.77 -16.78
N ALA A 13 14.73 -6.98 -17.07
CA ALA A 13 13.66 -6.14 -16.58
C ALA A 13 13.74 -6.16 -15.05
N LYS A 14 13.78 -4.96 -14.45
CA LYS A 14 13.79 -4.85 -12.99
C LYS A 14 12.47 -5.42 -12.48
N ARG A 15 12.51 -6.19 -11.40
CA ARG A 15 11.31 -6.80 -10.81
C ARG A 15 11.11 -6.28 -9.40
N ALA A 16 9.88 -5.94 -9.06
CA ALA A 16 9.56 -5.46 -7.73
C ALA A 16 8.33 -6.16 -7.17
N VAL A 17 8.43 -6.57 -5.90
CA VAL A 17 7.24 -6.89 -5.13
C VAL A 17 6.61 -5.59 -4.66
N VAL A 18 5.31 -5.41 -4.89
CA VAL A 18 4.55 -4.28 -4.34
C VAL A 18 3.54 -4.80 -3.33
N LEU A 19 3.59 -4.27 -2.10
CA LEU A 19 2.55 -4.50 -1.09
C LEU A 19 1.26 -3.78 -1.52
N LEU A 20 0.36 -4.53 -2.17
CA LEU A 20 -0.83 -4.01 -2.84
C LEU A 20 -2.10 -4.32 -2.02
N SER A 21 -2.51 -3.39 -1.17
CA SER A 21 -3.72 -3.56 -0.35
C SER A 21 -5.02 -3.31 -1.10
N GLY A 22 -4.97 -2.62 -2.24
CA GLY A 22 -6.17 -2.13 -2.94
C GLY A 22 -6.55 -0.70 -2.52
N GLY A 23 -5.87 -0.11 -1.54
CA GLY A 23 -6.04 1.28 -1.14
C GLY A 23 -5.28 2.26 -2.02
N MET A 24 -5.65 3.55 -1.93
CA MET A 24 -5.09 4.62 -2.77
C MET A 24 -3.56 4.69 -2.72
N ASP A 25 -2.95 4.60 -1.53
CA ASP A 25 -1.51 4.76 -1.39
C ASP A 25 -0.75 3.58 -2.00
N SER A 26 -1.26 2.36 -1.81
CA SER A 26 -0.70 1.15 -2.41
C SER A 26 -0.85 1.12 -3.93
N ALA A 27 -1.97 1.64 -4.46
CA ALA A 27 -2.19 1.78 -5.90
C ALA A 27 -1.21 2.78 -6.52
N THR A 28 -1.02 3.93 -5.87
CA THR A 28 -0.04 4.93 -6.31
C THR A 28 1.40 4.41 -6.18
N ALA A 29 1.71 3.61 -5.15
CA ALA A 29 3.02 2.98 -5.02
C ALA A 29 3.29 1.96 -6.14
N ALA A 30 2.28 1.19 -6.53
CA ALA A 30 2.37 0.25 -7.63
C ALA A 30 2.55 0.95 -8.98
N ALA A 31 1.80 2.03 -9.22
CA ALA A 31 1.98 2.87 -10.40
C ALA A 31 3.35 3.57 -10.43
N GLU A 32 3.86 4.01 -9.28
CA GLU A 32 5.20 4.59 -9.16
C GLU A 32 6.30 3.56 -9.47
N ALA A 33 6.18 2.34 -8.94
CA ALA A 33 7.08 1.23 -9.27
C ALA A 33 7.04 0.90 -10.77
N HIS A 34 5.84 0.80 -11.36
CA HIS A 34 5.67 0.55 -12.79
C HIS A 34 6.28 1.68 -13.64
N ASN A 35 6.06 2.95 -13.27
CA ASN A 35 6.64 4.12 -13.93
C ASN A 35 8.18 4.17 -13.80
N ARG A 36 8.76 3.58 -12.75
CA ARG A 36 10.22 3.40 -12.60
C ARG A 36 10.77 2.23 -13.43
N GLY A 37 9.92 1.54 -14.20
CA GLY A 37 10.30 0.47 -15.12
C GLY A 37 10.40 -0.91 -14.45
N TYR A 38 9.73 -1.12 -13.32
CA TYR A 38 9.65 -2.43 -12.68
C TYR A 38 8.49 -3.25 -13.26
N GLU A 39 8.74 -4.52 -13.53
CA GLU A 39 7.71 -5.55 -13.66
C GLU A 39 7.18 -5.88 -12.25
N ILE A 40 5.86 -5.85 -12.10
CA ILE A 40 5.20 -5.86 -10.80
C ILE A 40 4.83 -7.28 -10.37
N TYR A 41 5.24 -7.64 -9.17
CA TYR A 41 4.76 -8.80 -8.41
C TYR A 41 3.87 -8.28 -7.27
N ALA A 42 2.55 -8.41 -7.40
CA ALA A 42 1.62 -7.87 -6.41
C ALA A 42 1.51 -8.83 -5.21
N LEU A 43 1.72 -8.32 -4.00
CA LEU A 43 1.47 -9.06 -2.75
C LEU A 43 0.34 -8.39 -1.98
N HIS A 44 -0.80 -9.09 -1.89
CA HIS A 44 -1.94 -8.67 -1.09
C HIS A 44 -2.00 -9.47 0.22
N THR A 45 -2.34 -8.80 1.33
CA THR A 45 -2.48 -9.46 2.63
C THR A 45 -3.88 -9.33 3.20
N SER A 46 -4.38 -10.45 3.71
CA SER A 46 -5.69 -10.58 4.34
C SER A 46 -5.50 -11.00 5.79
N TYR A 47 -5.88 -10.16 6.75
CA TYR A 47 -5.73 -10.45 8.18
C TYR A 47 -7.05 -10.47 8.94
N GLY A 48 -8.18 -10.63 8.23
CA GLY A 48 -9.51 -10.63 8.83
C GLY A 48 -10.07 -9.23 9.06
N GLN A 49 -9.55 -8.22 8.36
CA GLN A 49 -10.08 -6.87 8.44
C GLN A 49 -11.49 -6.77 7.85
N ARG A 50 -12.30 -5.84 8.35
CA ARG A 50 -13.73 -5.70 8.02
C ARG A 50 -14.05 -5.56 6.53
N THR A 51 -13.15 -4.94 5.78
CA THR A 51 -13.32 -4.63 4.36
C THR A 51 -12.44 -5.50 3.44
N GLU A 52 -11.96 -6.63 3.96
CA GLU A 52 -11.04 -7.53 3.25
C GLU A 52 -11.54 -7.93 1.85
N ASP A 53 -12.82 -8.31 1.72
CA ASP A 53 -13.37 -8.75 0.43
C ASP A 53 -13.31 -7.64 -0.63
N ARG A 54 -13.62 -6.40 -0.23
CA ARG A 54 -13.57 -5.24 -1.12
C ARG A 54 -12.14 -4.82 -1.44
N GLU A 55 -11.26 -4.83 -0.43
CA GLU A 55 -9.82 -4.56 -0.60
C GLU A 55 -9.19 -5.56 -1.57
N LEU A 56 -9.50 -6.86 -1.44
CA LEU A 56 -9.01 -7.90 -2.34
C LEU A 56 -9.53 -7.74 -3.77
N GLU A 57 -10.80 -7.37 -3.94
CA GLU A 57 -11.37 -7.07 -5.27
C GLU A 57 -10.59 -5.92 -5.93
N CYS A 58 -10.38 -4.82 -5.20
CA CYS A 58 -9.61 -3.67 -5.68
C CYS A 58 -8.16 -4.05 -6.01
N ALA A 59 -7.47 -4.78 -5.12
CA ALA A 59 -6.08 -5.18 -5.32
C ALA A 59 -5.92 -6.05 -6.58
N ARG A 60 -6.82 -7.01 -6.83
CA ARG A 60 -6.80 -7.82 -8.04
C ARG A 60 -6.99 -6.97 -9.30
N ARG A 61 -7.95 -6.04 -9.24
CA ARG A 61 -8.24 -5.17 -10.38
C ARG A 61 -7.06 -4.27 -10.72
N LEU A 62 -6.39 -3.71 -9.71
CA LEU A 62 -5.17 -2.93 -9.90
C LEU A 62 -4.02 -3.78 -10.45
N ALA A 63 -3.88 -5.02 -10.00
CA ALA A 63 -2.87 -5.92 -10.54
C ALA A 63 -3.13 -6.26 -12.02
N ASP A 64 -4.39 -6.43 -12.42
CA ASP A 64 -4.77 -6.62 -13.82
C ASP A 64 -4.49 -5.36 -14.66
N GLU A 65 -4.83 -4.16 -14.16
CA GLU A 65 -4.57 -2.88 -14.86
C GLU A 65 -3.08 -2.56 -15.03
N LEU A 66 -2.23 -3.04 -14.12
CA LEU A 66 -0.79 -2.87 -14.14
C LEU A 66 -0.04 -4.00 -14.85
N ASP A 67 -0.75 -4.95 -15.47
CA ASP A 67 -0.18 -6.16 -16.09
C ASP A 67 0.81 -6.87 -15.14
N ALA A 68 0.44 -7.04 -13.87
CA ALA A 68 1.31 -7.65 -12.87
C ALA A 68 1.70 -9.08 -13.29
N ALA A 69 2.99 -9.39 -13.18
CA ALA A 69 3.55 -10.69 -13.55
C ALA A 69 3.05 -11.83 -12.64
N ASP A 70 2.76 -11.52 -11.38
CA ASP A 70 2.12 -12.44 -10.45
C ASP A 70 1.31 -11.67 -9.39
N PHE A 71 0.32 -12.35 -8.82
CA PHE A 71 -0.51 -11.86 -7.73
C PHE A 71 -0.56 -12.89 -6.61
N LEU A 72 0.14 -12.62 -5.51
CA LEU A 72 0.16 -13.47 -4.33
C LEU A 72 -0.73 -12.88 -3.24
N ARG A 73 -1.75 -13.65 -2.82
CA ARG A 73 -2.50 -13.39 -1.59
C ARG A 73 -1.93 -14.20 -0.43
N ILE A 74 -1.62 -13.55 0.68
CA ILE A 74 -1.22 -14.19 1.93
C ILE A 74 -2.22 -13.87 3.04
N GLU A 75 -2.70 -14.90 3.73
CA GLU A 75 -3.55 -14.74 4.91
C GLU A 75 -2.68 -14.65 6.18
N THR A 76 -2.83 -13.58 6.96
CA THR A 76 -2.05 -13.28 8.17
C THR A 76 -2.92 -13.26 9.42
N GLY A 77 -3.71 -14.33 9.61
CA GLY A 77 -4.61 -14.47 10.76
C GLY A 77 -3.93 -14.41 12.14
N HIS A 78 -2.60 -14.54 12.21
CA HIS A 78 -1.87 -14.33 13.46
C HIS A 78 -1.93 -12.88 13.95
N LEU A 79 -2.04 -11.89 13.06
CA LEU A 79 -2.20 -10.49 13.44
C LEU A 79 -3.53 -10.28 14.18
N ALA A 80 -4.60 -10.92 13.70
CA ALA A 80 -5.87 -10.92 14.41
C ALA A 80 -5.82 -11.68 15.74
N ALA A 81 -5.15 -12.84 15.76
CA ALA A 81 -4.98 -13.61 17.00
C ALA A 81 -4.16 -12.87 18.08
N ILE A 82 -3.23 -11.99 17.70
CA ILE A 82 -2.49 -11.12 18.62
C ILE A 82 -3.39 -10.00 19.14
N GLY A 83 -4.26 -9.43 18.29
CA GLY A 83 -5.27 -8.43 18.65
C GLY A 83 -4.68 -7.04 18.93
N ALA A 84 -5.36 -6.30 19.82
CA ALA A 84 -5.05 -4.92 20.24
C ALA A 84 -5.29 -3.84 19.17
N SER A 85 -6.14 -4.10 18.18
CA SER A 85 -6.55 -3.15 17.16
C SER A 85 -8.04 -3.25 16.84
N SER A 86 -8.71 -2.13 16.57
CA SER A 86 -10.10 -2.10 16.09
C SER A 86 -10.29 -2.62 14.67
N LEU A 87 -9.19 -2.82 13.91
CA LEU A 87 -9.24 -3.45 12.60
C LEU A 87 -9.29 -4.98 12.66
N THR A 88 -8.88 -5.57 13.79
CA THR A 88 -8.83 -7.02 13.99
C THR A 88 -9.73 -7.54 15.10
N ASP A 89 -10.20 -6.66 15.97
CA ASP A 89 -11.09 -6.97 17.09
C ASP A 89 -12.52 -6.50 16.78
N ASP A 90 -13.43 -7.46 16.59
CA ASP A 90 -14.84 -7.19 16.30
C ASP A 90 -15.58 -6.48 17.45
N ASP A 91 -15.06 -6.59 18.69
CA ASP A 91 -15.66 -5.97 19.87
C ASP A 91 -15.32 -4.47 20.00
N LEU A 92 -14.40 -3.95 19.17
CA LEU A 92 -13.99 -2.54 19.16
C LEU A 92 -14.66 -1.79 18.00
N GLU A 93 -15.27 -0.64 18.30
CA GLU A 93 -15.82 0.23 17.26
C GLU A 93 -14.71 1.01 16.54
N VAL A 94 -14.82 1.12 15.22
CA VAL A 94 -14.01 2.05 14.42
C VAL A 94 -14.58 3.45 14.64
N ALA A 95 -13.79 4.32 15.27
CA ALA A 95 -14.21 5.68 15.60
C ALA A 95 -14.43 6.55 14.35
N ASP A 96 -15.22 7.62 14.52
CA ASP A 96 -15.28 8.69 13.52
C ASP A 96 -13.97 9.48 13.50
N ALA A 97 -13.71 10.13 12.37
CA ALA A 97 -12.43 10.79 12.15
C ALA A 97 -12.18 11.95 13.11
N ASP A 98 -11.02 11.95 13.76
CA ASP A 98 -10.49 13.08 14.52
C ASP A 98 -9.14 13.49 13.90
N MET A 99 -9.22 14.41 12.94
CA MET A 99 -8.06 14.84 12.16
C MET A 99 -7.05 15.67 12.97
N ASP A 100 -7.41 16.11 14.17
CA ASP A 100 -6.56 16.92 15.06
C ASP A 100 -5.87 16.07 16.15
N SER A 101 -6.18 14.77 16.23
CA SER A 101 -5.61 13.88 17.26
C SER A 101 -4.17 13.48 16.95
N GLU A 102 -3.31 13.56 17.97
CA GLU A 102 -1.91 13.08 17.93
C GLU A 102 -1.73 11.72 18.63
N GLU A 103 -2.83 11.09 19.10
CA GLU A 103 -2.77 9.79 19.76
C GLU A 103 -2.66 8.65 18.76
N ILE A 104 -2.06 7.53 19.17
CA ILE A 104 -2.06 6.30 18.35
C ILE A 104 -3.51 5.85 18.18
N PRO A 105 -4.03 5.78 16.94
CA PRO A 105 -5.43 5.45 16.72
C PRO A 105 -5.69 3.98 17.10
N THR A 106 -6.92 3.67 17.51
CA THR A 106 -7.30 2.29 17.85
C THR A 106 -7.18 1.34 16.66
N SER A 107 -7.17 1.86 15.43
CA SER A 107 -6.95 1.12 14.20
C SER A 107 -5.48 0.73 13.97
N TYR A 108 -4.55 1.12 14.85
CA TYR A 108 -3.16 0.68 14.85
C TYR A 108 -3.08 -0.82 15.12
N VAL A 109 -2.46 -1.58 14.19
CA VAL A 109 -2.14 -3.00 14.39
C VAL A 109 -0.66 -3.08 14.80
N PRO A 110 -0.35 -3.58 16.01
CA PRO A 110 1.02 -3.56 16.52
C PRO A 110 2.04 -4.22 15.60
N PHE A 111 3.03 -3.43 15.14
CA PHE A 111 4.18 -3.90 14.36
C PHE A 111 3.79 -4.67 13.08
N ARG A 112 2.68 -4.26 12.47
CA ARG A 112 2.12 -4.88 11.27
C ARG A 112 3.10 -4.77 10.10
N ASN A 113 3.68 -3.61 9.86
CA ASN A 113 4.48 -3.38 8.66
C ASN A 113 5.74 -4.26 8.63
N ALA A 114 6.31 -4.59 9.79
CA ALA A 114 7.42 -5.55 9.86
C ALA A 114 7.03 -6.96 9.39
N ASN A 115 5.82 -7.41 9.70
CA ASN A 115 5.30 -8.69 9.21
C ASN A 115 5.08 -8.64 7.68
N LEU A 116 4.50 -7.53 7.19
CA LEU A 116 4.27 -7.33 5.76
C LEU A 116 5.58 -7.33 4.97
N LEU A 117 6.57 -6.55 5.42
CA LEU A 117 7.89 -6.48 4.79
C LEU A 117 8.61 -7.82 4.82
N ALA A 118 8.58 -8.56 5.94
CA ALA A 118 9.23 -9.87 6.02
C ALA A 118 8.66 -10.87 4.99
N MET A 119 7.35 -10.88 4.79
CA MET A 119 6.70 -11.71 3.77
C MET A 119 7.02 -11.24 2.35
N ALA A 120 7.00 -9.93 2.10
CA ALA A 120 7.32 -9.35 0.81
C ALA A 120 8.77 -9.60 0.40
N VAL A 121 9.72 -9.49 1.33
CA VAL A 121 11.14 -9.83 1.10
C VAL A 121 11.30 -11.31 0.78
N SER A 122 10.60 -12.19 1.51
CA SER A 122 10.62 -13.63 1.21
C SER A 122 10.10 -13.93 -0.21
N TYR A 123 9.05 -13.21 -0.63
CA TYR A 123 8.48 -13.36 -1.96
C TYR A 123 9.38 -12.75 -3.04
N ALA A 124 10.01 -11.61 -2.76
CA ALA A 124 10.97 -10.95 -3.64
C ALA A 124 12.19 -11.84 -3.89
N GLU A 125 12.79 -12.38 -2.83
CA GLU A 125 13.94 -13.28 -2.93
C GLU A 125 13.60 -14.58 -3.67
N ALA A 126 12.38 -15.10 -3.52
CA ALA A 126 11.93 -16.31 -4.22
C ALA A 126 11.71 -16.10 -5.73
N ASN A 127 11.52 -14.85 -6.16
CA ASN A 127 11.22 -14.48 -7.55
C ASN A 127 12.30 -13.60 -8.19
N ASP A 128 13.48 -13.51 -7.55
CA ASP A 128 14.62 -12.71 -8.03
C ASP A 128 14.21 -11.24 -8.32
N CYS A 129 13.38 -10.66 -7.45
CA CYS A 129 13.02 -9.24 -7.49
C CYS A 129 14.12 -8.40 -6.84
N ASP A 130 14.30 -7.18 -7.35
CA ASP A 130 15.33 -6.23 -6.92
C ASP A 130 14.83 -5.29 -5.82
N ALA A 131 13.50 -5.21 -5.61
CA ALA A 131 12.90 -4.25 -4.69
C ALA A 131 11.58 -4.74 -4.08
N VAL A 132 11.25 -4.18 -2.91
CA VAL A 132 9.96 -4.27 -2.25
C VAL A 132 9.42 -2.86 -2.05
N PHE A 133 8.26 -2.56 -2.63
CA PHE A 133 7.59 -1.27 -2.47
C PHE A 133 6.49 -1.33 -1.40
N ILE A 134 6.45 -0.28 -0.56
CA ILE A 134 5.40 -0.06 0.44
C ILE A 134 4.88 1.38 0.36
N GLY A 135 3.56 1.55 0.27
CA GLY A 135 2.89 2.85 0.20
C GLY A 135 2.69 3.54 1.56
N ALA A 136 3.66 3.44 2.49
CA ALA A 136 3.58 4.10 3.81
C ALA A 136 3.90 5.59 3.71
N HIS A 137 3.27 6.44 4.54
CA HIS A 137 3.40 7.90 4.41
C HIS A 137 3.45 8.68 5.72
N SER A 138 3.74 9.99 5.64
CA SER A 138 4.11 10.81 6.80
C SER A 138 2.98 11.07 7.79
N GLU A 139 1.74 11.17 7.33
CA GLU A 139 0.60 11.33 8.22
C GLU A 139 0.37 10.07 9.09
N ASP A 140 0.86 8.90 8.67
CA ASP A 140 0.90 7.73 9.55
C ASP A 140 1.90 7.92 10.70
N PHE A 141 2.89 8.83 10.62
CA PHE A 141 3.91 8.97 11.68
C PHE A 141 3.36 9.42 13.03
N SER A 142 2.26 10.19 12.99
CA SER A 142 1.57 10.69 14.18
C SER A 142 1.11 9.52 15.07
N GLY A 143 0.78 8.37 14.48
CA GLY A 143 0.31 7.17 15.19
C GLY A 143 1.14 5.89 15.06
N TYR A 144 2.01 5.76 14.05
CA TYR A 144 2.58 4.46 13.64
C TYR A 144 4.13 4.49 13.64
N PRO A 145 4.81 3.94 14.67
CA PRO A 145 6.26 3.88 14.73
C PRO A 145 6.91 3.11 13.55
N ASP A 146 6.19 2.11 13.02
CA ASP A 146 6.60 1.24 11.91
C ASP A 146 6.27 1.81 10.53
N CYS A 147 5.98 3.11 10.44
CA CYS A 147 5.94 3.86 9.18
C CYS A 147 7.12 4.82 9.02
N ARG A 148 7.98 5.03 10.03
CA ARG A 148 9.01 6.09 10.02
C ARG A 148 10.21 5.76 9.11
N PRO A 149 10.94 6.75 8.56
CA PRO A 149 12.15 6.51 7.75
C PRO A 149 13.17 5.63 8.48
N ALA A 150 13.43 5.92 9.75
CA ALA A 150 14.36 5.13 10.57
C ALA A 150 13.95 3.66 10.75
N PHE A 151 12.66 3.33 10.64
CA PHE A 151 12.19 1.94 10.63
C PHE A 151 12.57 1.25 9.32
N PHE A 152 12.33 1.87 8.16
CA PHE A 152 12.70 1.31 6.87
C PHE A 152 14.21 1.18 6.71
N GLU A 153 15.00 2.19 7.13
CA GLU A 153 16.48 2.12 7.15
C GLU A 153 17.01 0.97 8.03
N ALA A 154 16.34 0.70 9.16
CA ALA A 154 16.69 -0.42 10.02
C ALA A 154 16.26 -1.76 9.40
N PHE A 155 15.12 -1.79 8.72
CA PHE A 155 14.63 -3.00 8.06
C PHE A 155 15.48 -3.38 6.84
N GLU A 156 15.97 -2.40 6.08
CA GLU A 156 16.94 -2.60 4.98
C GLU A 156 18.16 -3.41 5.47
N GLN A 157 18.73 -3.01 6.61
CA GLN A 157 19.86 -3.74 7.22
C GLN A 157 19.50 -5.17 7.62
N VAL A 158 18.24 -5.42 8.00
CA VAL A 158 17.76 -6.79 8.29
C VAL A 158 17.66 -7.61 7.01
N VAL A 159 17.22 -7.00 5.90
CA VAL A 159 17.19 -7.64 4.58
C VAL A 159 18.61 -8.00 4.15
N ASP A 160 19.53 -7.03 4.13
CA ASP A 160 20.92 -7.20 3.70
C ASP A 160 21.64 -8.37 4.38
N VAL A 161 21.39 -8.58 5.68
CA VAL A 161 22.02 -9.65 6.46
C VAL A 161 21.22 -10.95 6.47
N GLY A 162 19.93 -10.88 6.12
CA GLY A 162 18.96 -11.97 6.24
C GLY A 162 18.76 -12.76 4.95
N THR A 163 18.97 -12.13 3.79
CA THR A 163 18.84 -12.75 2.47
C THR A 163 20.12 -13.46 2.03
N LYS A 164 20.05 -14.20 0.92
CA LYS A 164 21.21 -14.88 0.33
C LYS A 164 22.29 -13.85 -0.05
N PRO A 165 23.59 -14.22 0.01
CA PRO A 165 24.69 -13.30 -0.29
C PRO A 165 24.70 -12.66 -1.68
N ASP A 166 24.05 -13.27 -2.67
CA ASP A 166 23.98 -12.78 -4.05
C ASP A 166 22.64 -12.07 -4.36
N THR A 167 21.82 -11.81 -3.33
CA THR A 167 20.53 -11.14 -3.44
C THR A 167 20.65 -9.70 -2.93
N GLU A 168 20.26 -8.74 -3.77
CA GLU A 168 20.16 -7.32 -3.42
C GLU A 168 18.68 -6.92 -3.58
N ILE A 169 17.99 -6.68 -2.46
CA ILE A 169 16.57 -6.26 -2.44
C ILE A 169 16.47 -4.94 -1.70
N SER A 170 16.05 -3.87 -2.38
CA SER A 170 15.81 -2.59 -1.74
C SER A 170 14.40 -2.47 -1.14
N ILE A 171 14.28 -1.86 0.04
CA ILE A 171 12.99 -1.44 0.61
C ILE A 171 12.68 -0.02 0.14
N GLU A 172 11.67 0.09 -0.72
CA GLU A 172 11.22 1.33 -1.33
C GLU A 172 9.96 1.85 -0.63
N ALA A 173 10.10 2.89 0.20
CA ALA A 173 8.99 3.61 0.83
C ALA A 173 8.87 5.02 0.23
N PRO A 174 8.41 5.17 -1.03
CA PRO A 174 8.54 6.42 -1.79
C PRO A 174 7.78 7.61 -1.20
N PHE A 175 6.75 7.34 -0.39
CA PHE A 175 5.86 8.37 0.16
C PHE A 175 6.10 8.64 1.63
N VAL A 176 7.17 8.09 2.21
CA VAL A 176 7.41 8.14 3.65
C VAL A 176 7.38 9.58 4.17
N GLU A 177 7.92 10.56 3.43
CA GLU A 177 7.90 11.98 3.82
C GLU A 177 6.76 12.80 3.19
N TRP A 178 5.81 12.17 2.50
CA TRP A 178 4.74 12.83 1.73
C TRP A 178 3.44 12.90 2.52
N SER A 179 2.61 13.90 2.22
CA SER A 179 1.21 13.96 2.68
C SER A 179 0.29 13.13 1.79
N LYS A 180 -0.93 12.81 2.28
CA LYS A 180 -2.01 12.20 1.46
C LYS A 180 -2.27 13.00 0.19
N THR A 181 -2.17 14.33 0.29
CA THR A 181 -2.42 15.26 -0.81
C THR A 181 -1.35 15.09 -1.89
N ASP A 182 -0.07 14.99 -1.51
CA ASP A 182 1.03 14.77 -2.47
C ASP A 182 0.89 13.40 -3.16
N ILE A 183 0.46 12.37 -2.42
CA ILE A 183 0.19 11.03 -2.97
C ILE A 183 -0.98 11.07 -3.95
N ALA A 184 -2.06 11.79 -3.61
CA ALA A 184 -3.21 11.96 -4.49
C ALA A 184 -2.82 12.68 -5.78
N GLU A 185 -2.09 13.79 -5.68
CA GLU A 185 -1.56 14.56 -6.82
C GLU A 185 -0.69 13.66 -7.72
N ARG A 186 0.28 12.94 -7.13
CA ARG A 186 1.14 12.04 -7.87
C ARG A 186 0.39 10.91 -8.56
N GLY A 187 -0.61 10.31 -7.89
CA GLY A 187 -1.39 9.26 -8.53
C GLY A 187 -2.32 9.79 -9.63
N VAL A 188 -2.78 11.04 -9.55
CA VAL A 188 -3.47 11.68 -10.68
C VAL A 188 -2.51 11.88 -11.86
N ASP A 189 -1.28 12.34 -11.60
CA ASP A 189 -0.24 12.49 -12.63
C ASP A 189 0.15 11.16 -13.29
N LEU A 190 0.10 10.07 -12.53
CA LEU A 190 0.36 8.71 -12.99
C LEU A 190 -0.87 8.00 -13.57
N GLU A 191 -2.01 8.70 -13.66
CA GLU A 191 -3.28 8.15 -14.16
C GLU A 191 -3.75 6.89 -13.39
N VAL A 192 -3.50 6.85 -12.07
CA VAL A 192 -3.95 5.76 -11.19
C VAL A 192 -5.48 5.64 -11.28
N PRO A 193 -6.04 4.44 -11.55
CA PRO A 193 -7.48 4.23 -11.65
C PRO A 193 -8.12 4.22 -10.26
N TYR A 194 -8.26 5.39 -9.65
CA TYR A 194 -8.75 5.55 -8.28
C TYR A 194 -10.19 5.05 -8.07
N GLU A 195 -10.98 4.87 -9.14
CA GLU A 195 -12.27 4.17 -9.12
C GLU A 195 -12.16 2.69 -8.74
N HIS A 196 -10.96 2.11 -8.84
CA HIS A 196 -10.65 0.71 -8.50
C HIS A 196 -9.91 0.58 -7.17
N THR A 197 -9.97 1.61 -6.33
CA THR A 197 -9.31 1.62 -5.02
C THR A 197 -10.31 1.72 -3.86
N TRP A 198 -9.95 1.17 -2.70
CA TRP A 198 -10.77 1.20 -1.49
C TRP A 198 -9.98 1.61 -0.26
N SER A 199 -10.47 2.62 0.46
CA SER A 199 -9.85 3.11 1.70
C SER A 199 -10.75 3.00 2.93
N CYS A 200 -12.05 2.70 2.78
CA CYS A 200 -12.97 2.71 3.91
C CYS A 200 -12.68 1.55 4.87
N TYR A 201 -12.65 1.81 6.18
CA TYR A 201 -12.50 0.78 7.22
C TYR A 201 -13.82 0.16 7.71
N ARG A 202 -14.97 0.74 7.32
CA ARG A 202 -16.29 0.38 7.87
C ARG A 202 -17.17 -0.40 6.90
N GLU A 203 -17.28 0.11 5.68
CA GLU A 203 -18.27 -0.36 4.71
C GLU A 203 -17.57 -0.92 3.48
N ASN A 204 -18.18 -1.93 2.86
CA ASN A 204 -17.68 -2.52 1.61
C ASN A 204 -18.27 -1.84 0.37
N GLU A 205 -19.48 -1.27 0.46
CA GLU A 205 -20.08 -0.44 -0.59
C GLU A 205 -21.38 0.23 -0.09
N PRO A 206 -21.56 1.58 -0.21
CA PRO A 206 -20.56 2.59 -0.55
C PRO A 206 -19.62 2.88 0.65
N ALA A 207 -18.52 3.60 0.42
CA ALA A 207 -17.62 3.99 1.50
C ALA A 207 -18.36 4.90 2.51
N CYS A 208 -18.09 4.80 3.82
CA CYS A 208 -18.88 5.56 4.80
C CYS A 208 -18.73 7.09 4.64
N GLY A 209 -17.53 7.56 4.28
CA GLY A 209 -17.24 8.99 4.14
C GLY A 209 -16.79 9.70 5.40
N THR A 210 -16.86 9.03 6.55
CA THR A 210 -16.71 9.66 7.88
C THR A 210 -15.66 9.00 8.78
N CYS A 211 -15.09 7.84 8.41
CA CYS A 211 -13.96 7.25 9.15
C CYS A 211 -12.64 7.92 8.74
N ASP A 212 -11.58 7.80 9.54
CA ASP A 212 -10.27 8.42 9.29
C ASP A 212 -9.81 8.26 7.84
N ALA A 213 -9.74 7.01 7.35
CA ALA A 213 -9.27 6.75 6.00
C ALA A 213 -10.17 7.32 4.89
N CYS A 214 -11.48 7.48 5.14
CA CYS A 214 -12.35 8.21 4.21
C CYS A 214 -12.12 9.73 4.29
N ALA A 215 -11.94 10.27 5.50
CA ALA A 215 -11.70 11.69 5.72
C ALA A 215 -10.40 12.16 5.06
N PHE A 216 -9.28 11.48 5.32
CA PHE A 216 -7.98 11.78 4.71
C PHE A 216 -8.03 11.67 3.19
N ARG A 217 -8.65 10.60 2.66
CA ARG A 217 -8.82 10.43 1.21
C ARG A 217 -9.65 11.57 0.60
N LEU A 218 -10.83 11.85 1.15
CA LEU A 218 -11.69 12.93 0.64
C LEU A 218 -10.99 14.29 0.72
N GLN A 219 -10.28 14.58 1.81
CA GLN A 219 -9.52 15.81 1.98
C GLN A 219 -8.41 15.94 0.93
N ALA A 220 -7.64 14.87 0.68
CA ALA A 220 -6.57 14.87 -0.32
C ALA A 220 -7.09 15.20 -1.72
N PHE A 221 -8.18 14.56 -2.15
CA PHE A 221 -8.82 14.85 -3.44
C PHE A 221 -9.38 16.29 -3.49
N GLN A 222 -10.00 16.76 -2.40
CA GLN A 222 -10.50 18.14 -2.30
C GLN A 222 -9.38 19.18 -2.41
N ASN A 223 -8.24 18.95 -1.75
CA ASN A 223 -7.06 19.83 -1.79
C ASN A 223 -6.51 20.02 -3.21
N ILE A 224 -6.49 18.97 -4.02
CA ILE A 224 -6.02 19.03 -5.42
C ILE A 224 -7.11 19.45 -6.42
N GLY A 225 -8.32 19.76 -5.94
CA GLY A 225 -9.44 20.16 -6.80
C GLY A 225 -9.99 19.05 -7.71
N VAL A 226 -9.70 17.79 -7.40
CA VAL A 226 -10.17 16.62 -8.15
C VAL A 226 -11.31 15.94 -7.38
N ARG A 227 -12.34 15.50 -8.09
CA ARG A 227 -13.42 14.75 -7.47
C ARG A 227 -13.01 13.29 -7.29
N ASP A 228 -12.99 12.81 -6.04
CA ASP A 228 -12.81 11.38 -5.77
C ASP A 228 -13.88 10.54 -6.50
N PRO A 229 -13.47 9.53 -7.29
CA PRO A 229 -14.37 8.76 -8.14
C PRO A 229 -15.23 7.72 -7.40
N ILE A 230 -14.89 7.29 -6.18
CA ILE A 230 -15.67 6.25 -5.49
C ILE A 230 -16.95 6.82 -4.87
N THR A 231 -17.94 5.96 -4.65
CA THR A 231 -19.20 6.34 -4.01
C THR A 231 -19.08 6.36 -2.50
N TYR A 232 -19.73 7.34 -1.86
CA TYR A 232 -19.77 7.47 -0.41
C TYR A 232 -21.21 7.59 0.11
N ALA A 233 -21.50 7.03 1.28
CA ALA A 233 -22.76 7.19 1.99
C ALA A 233 -22.95 8.64 2.44
N GLU A 234 -21.91 9.22 3.02
CA GLU A 234 -21.80 10.65 3.33
C GLU A 234 -20.60 11.23 2.58
N ARG A 235 -20.68 12.46 2.09
CA ARG A 235 -19.54 13.11 1.42
C ARG A 235 -19.26 14.49 2.02
N PRO A 236 -18.69 14.56 3.24
CA PRO A 236 -18.36 15.82 3.90
C PRO A 236 -17.27 16.60 3.15
N SER A 237 -17.21 17.91 3.42
CA SER A 237 -16.04 18.73 3.10
C SER A 237 -15.07 18.65 4.27
N TYR A 238 -13.83 18.21 4.00
CA TYR A 238 -12.74 18.15 4.97
C TYR A 238 -11.70 19.26 4.75
N VAL A 239 -11.92 20.11 3.75
CA VAL A 239 -11.17 21.36 3.56
C VAL A 239 -11.98 22.53 4.15
N GLY A 240 -11.29 23.48 4.79
CA GLY A 240 -11.90 24.69 5.32
C GLY A 240 -12.42 25.61 4.20
N GLU A 241 -13.48 26.36 4.47
CA GLU A 241 -13.98 27.46 3.61
C GLU A 241 -12.99 28.63 3.52
#